data_AF-A0AAU4BPS7-F1
#
_entry.id   AF-A0AAU4BPS7-F1
#
_cell.length_a   1.000
_cell.length_b   1.000
_cell.length_c   1.000
_cell.angle_alpha   90.00
_cell.angle_beta   90.00
_cell.angle_gamma   90.00
#
_symmetry.space_group_name_H-M   'P 1'
#
loop_
_entity.id
_entity.type
_entity.pdbx_description
1 polymer ?
#
loop_
_entity_poly.entity_id
_entity_poly.type
_entity_poly.pdbx_seq_one_letter_code
_entity_poly.pdbx_strand_id
1 'polypeptide(L)'
;MSASPVTADDHRTFIAGRPDREGFGAFLAHRAPEWQGNVDNVLSAKAGFYKSLAKSSLRPNLGAIDLVLALGRARHRLALVTTATNPEVAATLRVLRLDDAFDAIVTAENVPEGTPLPARYLAAARMLALPPRQCLIISRLDPARLTSSLLEG
;
A
#
# COMPACT_ATOMS: atom_id res chain seq x y z
N MET A 1 -22.60 19.93 14.67
CA MET A 1 -21.24 20.08 15.22
C MET A 1 -20.25 20.05 14.06
N SER A 2 -19.40 21.07 13.89
CA SER A 2 -18.31 21.02 12.91
C SER A 2 -17.21 20.14 13.48
N ALA A 3 -16.91 19.00 12.84
CA ALA A 3 -15.77 18.19 13.22
C ALA A 3 -14.48 19.01 13.02
N SER A 4 -13.57 18.98 13.99
CA SER A 4 -12.25 19.60 13.85
C SER A 4 -11.51 18.96 12.66
N PRO A 5 -10.70 19.72 11.90
CA PRO A 5 -9.99 19.21 10.73
C PRO A 5 -9.16 17.95 11.03
N VAL A 6 -8.99 17.10 10.02
CA VAL A 6 -8.07 15.95 10.07
C VAL A 6 -6.63 16.46 10.18
N THR A 7 -5.86 15.87 11.09
CA THR A 7 -4.48 16.28 11.38
C THR A 7 -3.46 15.29 10.81
N ALA A 8 -2.19 15.71 10.74
CA ALA A 8 -1.09 14.80 10.41
C ALA A 8 -0.92 13.67 11.46
N ASP A 9 -1.32 13.93 12.71
CA ASP A 9 -1.26 12.94 13.78
C ASP A 9 -2.32 11.85 13.59
N ASP A 10 -3.54 12.24 13.21
CA ASP A 10 -4.59 11.28 12.82
C ASP A 10 -4.08 10.33 11.72
N HIS A 11 -3.42 10.89 10.70
CA HIS A 11 -2.85 10.08 9.62
C HIS A 11 -1.77 9.11 10.13
N ARG A 12 -0.84 9.55 10.98
CA ARG A 12 0.21 8.67 11.53
C ARG A 12 -0.36 7.55 12.41
N THR A 13 -1.36 7.88 13.23
CA THR A 13 -1.94 6.96 14.21
C THR A 13 -2.83 5.91 13.55
N PHE A 14 -3.70 6.33 12.63
CA PHE A 14 -4.75 5.48 12.09
C PHE A 14 -4.50 5.01 10.66
N ILE A 15 -3.76 5.74 9.83
CA ILE A 15 -3.68 5.45 8.38
C ILE A 15 -2.32 4.87 7.98
N ALA A 16 -1.22 5.48 8.45
CA ALA A 16 0.13 5.16 7.98
C ALA A 16 0.48 3.68 8.21
N GLY A 17 0.75 2.96 7.11
CA GLY A 17 1.18 1.56 7.14
C GLY A 17 0.06 0.56 7.44
N ARG A 18 -1.20 0.98 7.47
CA ARG A 18 -2.36 0.11 7.67
C ARG A 18 -3.17 -0.04 6.37
N PRO A 19 -3.93 -1.14 6.20
CA PRO A 19 -4.95 -1.22 5.18
C PRO A 19 -5.99 -0.11 5.38
N ASP A 20 -6.48 0.48 4.29
CA ASP A 20 -7.40 1.64 4.39
C ASP A 20 -8.67 1.31 5.18
N ARG A 21 -9.30 0.14 4.98
CA ARG A 21 -10.52 -0.21 5.73
C ARG A 21 -10.30 -0.18 7.23
N GLU A 22 -9.24 -0.84 7.71
CA GLU A 22 -8.86 -0.86 9.12
C GLU A 22 -8.59 0.57 9.62
N GLY A 23 -7.80 1.34 8.85
CA GLY A 23 -7.42 2.68 9.23
C GLY A 23 -8.59 3.66 9.30
N PHE A 24 -9.45 3.68 8.29
CA PHE A 24 -10.67 4.51 8.30
C PHE A 24 -11.66 4.04 9.35
N GLY A 25 -11.82 2.72 9.56
CA GLY A 25 -12.67 2.18 10.61
C GLY A 25 -12.24 2.66 12.00
N ALA A 26 -10.95 2.51 12.32
CA ALA A 26 -10.39 2.98 13.59
C ALA A 26 -10.46 4.51 13.73
N PHE A 27 -10.15 5.25 12.66
CA PHE A 27 -10.24 6.72 12.65
C PHE A 27 -11.66 7.20 12.92
N LEU A 28 -12.66 6.63 12.23
CA LEU A 28 -14.06 7.03 12.38
C LEU A 28 -14.60 6.66 13.75
N ALA A 29 -14.30 5.46 14.25
CA ALA A 29 -14.66 5.06 15.62
C ALA A 29 -14.07 6.01 16.68
N HIS A 30 -12.88 6.57 16.43
CA HIS A 30 -12.23 7.50 17.35
C HIS A 30 -12.71 8.96 17.23
N ARG A 31 -12.78 9.50 16.01
CA ARG A 31 -13.05 10.94 15.76
C ARG A 31 -14.52 11.24 15.52
N ALA A 32 -15.32 10.24 15.17
CA ALA A 32 -16.73 10.37 14.85
C ALA A 32 -17.52 9.12 15.31
N PRO A 33 -17.54 8.81 16.62
CA PRO A 33 -18.19 7.59 17.14
C PRO A 33 -19.69 7.51 16.83
N GLU A 34 -20.35 8.66 16.65
CA GLU A 34 -21.76 8.76 16.27
C GLU A 34 -22.02 8.52 14.77
N TRP A 35 -20.96 8.34 13.97
CA TRP A 35 -21.10 8.12 12.53
C TRP A 35 -21.62 6.71 12.24
N GLN A 36 -22.77 6.63 11.59
CA GLN A 36 -23.45 5.37 11.25
C GLN A 36 -23.34 5.00 9.75
N GLY A 37 -22.39 5.61 9.03
CA GLY A 37 -22.22 5.35 7.60
C GLY A 37 -21.51 4.02 7.31
N ASN A 38 -21.38 3.69 6.02
CA ASN A 38 -20.61 2.53 5.57
C ASN A 38 -19.19 2.95 5.19
N VAL A 39 -18.18 2.31 5.80
CA VAL A 39 -16.76 2.54 5.49
C VAL A 39 -16.46 2.32 4.00
N ASP A 40 -17.15 1.39 3.34
CA ASP A 40 -17.02 1.16 1.90
C ASP A 40 -17.30 2.40 1.06
N ASN A 41 -18.27 3.23 1.49
CA ASN A 41 -18.58 4.48 0.79
C ASN A 41 -17.43 5.48 0.93
N VAL A 42 -16.78 5.51 2.10
CA VAL A 42 -15.59 6.35 2.35
C VAL A 42 -14.42 5.87 1.49
N LEU A 43 -14.18 4.55 1.44
CA LEU A 43 -13.13 3.95 0.61
C LEU A 43 -13.36 4.21 -0.88
N SER A 44 -14.60 4.09 -1.35
CA SER A 44 -14.97 4.37 -2.74
C SER A 44 -14.76 5.84 -3.10
N ALA A 45 -15.16 6.76 -2.21
CA ALA A 45 -14.91 8.19 -2.39
C ALA A 45 -13.40 8.49 -2.41
N LYS A 46 -12.63 7.89 -1.49
CA LYS A 46 -11.16 8.01 -1.43
C LYS A 46 -10.50 7.56 -2.74
N ALA A 47 -10.90 6.42 -3.28
CA ALA A 47 -10.35 5.92 -4.54
C ALA A 47 -10.59 6.90 -5.71
N GLY A 48 -11.77 7.54 -5.76
CA GLY A 48 -12.07 8.60 -6.72
C GLY A 48 -11.14 9.81 -6.59
N PHE A 49 -10.94 10.30 -5.36
CA PHE A 49 -10.01 11.39 -5.08
C PHE A 49 -8.56 11.00 -5.41
N TYR A 50 -8.13 9.80 -5.06
CA TYR A 50 -6.79 9.30 -5.30
C TYR A 50 -6.46 9.31 -6.79
N LYS A 51 -7.37 8.83 -7.64
CA LYS A 51 -7.19 8.84 -9.10
C LYS A 51 -7.03 10.25 -9.67
N SER A 52 -7.77 11.22 -9.14
CA SER A 52 -7.65 12.64 -9.53
C SER A 52 -6.30 13.21 -9.09
N LEU A 53 -5.94 13.02 -7.81
CA LEU A 53 -4.70 13.53 -7.23
C LEU A 53 -3.45 12.89 -7.83
N ALA A 54 -3.51 11.61 -8.18
CA ALA A 54 -2.40 10.93 -8.84
C ALA A 54 -2.06 11.57 -10.19
N LYS A 55 -3.06 12.11 -10.91
CA LYS A 55 -2.82 12.79 -12.19
C LYS A 55 -2.31 14.23 -12.03
N SER A 56 -2.81 14.96 -11.03
CA SER A 56 -2.55 16.40 -10.91
C SER A 56 -1.42 16.76 -9.94
N SER A 57 -1.13 15.89 -8.97
CA SER A 57 -0.33 16.27 -7.79
C SER A 57 0.67 15.21 -7.34
N LEU A 58 0.75 14.05 -8.01
CA LEU A 58 1.72 13.02 -7.66
C LEU A 58 3.14 13.59 -7.71
N ARG A 59 3.90 13.36 -6.64
CA ARG A 59 5.31 13.71 -6.53
C ARG A 59 6.12 12.43 -6.52
N PRO A 60 6.73 12.04 -7.66
CA PRO A 60 7.51 10.82 -7.73
C PRO A 60 8.77 10.92 -6.86
N ASN A 61 9.15 9.80 -6.26
CA ASN A 61 10.50 9.62 -5.75
C ASN A 61 11.39 9.17 -6.91
N LEU A 62 12.15 10.10 -7.49
CA LEU A 62 12.98 9.84 -8.66
C LEU A 62 14.01 8.73 -8.42
N GLY A 63 14.66 8.71 -7.24
CA GLY A 63 15.61 7.66 -6.91
C GLY A 63 14.99 6.26 -6.82
N ALA A 64 13.73 6.16 -6.38
CA ALA A 64 13.01 4.88 -6.39
C ALA A 64 12.66 4.43 -7.82
N ILE A 65 12.28 5.37 -8.70
CA ILE A 65 12.02 5.08 -10.11
C ILE A 65 13.30 4.60 -10.80
N ASP A 66 14.40 5.34 -10.62
CA ASP A 66 15.70 5.00 -11.19
C ASP A 66 16.17 3.61 -10.75
N LEU A 67 15.96 3.26 -9.48
CA LEU A 67 16.28 1.95 -8.93
C LEU A 67 15.46 0.84 -9.59
N VAL A 68 14.13 1.00 -9.69
CA VAL A 68 13.25 0.02 -10.35
C VAL A 68 13.70 -0.22 -11.79
N LEU A 69 13.94 0.86 -12.55
CA LEU A 69 14.39 0.76 -13.94
C LEU A 69 15.79 0.14 -14.06
N ALA A 70 16.71 0.45 -13.15
CA ALA A 70 18.05 -0.12 -13.13
C ALA A 70 18.03 -1.62 -12.85
N LEU A 71 17.23 -2.06 -11.87
CA LEU A 71 17.08 -3.48 -11.54
C LEU A 71 16.43 -4.26 -12.68
N GLY A 72 15.43 -3.68 -13.35
CA GLY A 72 14.82 -4.27 -14.55
C GLY A 72 15.81 -4.43 -15.69
N ARG A 73 16.66 -3.42 -15.96
CA ARG A 73 17.75 -3.52 -16.95
C ARG A 73 18.78 -4.60 -16.60
N ALA A 74 19.04 -4.80 -15.31
CA ALA A 74 19.90 -5.86 -14.80
C ALA A 74 19.22 -7.25 -14.78
N ARG A 75 17.97 -7.36 -15.26
CA ARG A 75 17.19 -8.61 -15.33
C ARG A 75 16.88 -9.24 -13.97
N HIS A 76 16.79 -8.43 -12.92
CA HIS A 76 16.20 -8.91 -11.67
C HIS A 76 14.69 -9.08 -11.82
N ARG A 77 14.14 -10.12 -11.18
CA ARG A 77 12.71 -10.29 -11.00
C ARG A 77 12.20 -9.28 -9.98
N LEU A 78 11.18 -8.50 -10.34
CA LEU A 78 10.66 -7.42 -9.51
C LEU A 78 9.21 -7.67 -9.12
N ALA A 79 8.92 -7.51 -7.83
CA ALA A 79 7.55 -7.48 -7.33
C ALA A 79 7.24 -6.17 -6.60
N LEU A 80 6.04 -5.64 -6.84
CA LEU A 80 5.46 -4.56 -6.05
C LEU A 80 4.55 -5.15 -4.98
N VAL A 81 4.75 -4.79 -3.71
CA VAL A 81 3.88 -5.18 -2.60
C VAL A 81 3.32 -3.93 -1.94
N THR A 82 1.99 -3.82 -1.88
CA THR A 82 1.31 -2.62 -1.39
C THR A 82 -0.03 -2.95 -0.74
N THR A 83 -0.48 -2.08 0.17
CA THR A 83 -1.84 -2.10 0.73
C THR A 83 -2.83 -1.30 -0.11
N ALA A 84 -2.37 -0.67 -1.20
CA ALA A 84 -3.23 0.01 -2.15
C ALA A 84 -4.06 -0.99 -2.96
N THR A 85 -5.21 -0.51 -3.43
CA THR A 85 -6.13 -1.28 -4.28
C THR A 85 -5.63 -1.37 -5.72
N ASN A 86 -6.13 -2.33 -6.50
CA ASN A 86 -5.78 -2.47 -7.93
C ASN A 86 -5.97 -1.17 -8.75
N PRO A 87 -7.09 -0.42 -8.61
CA PRO A 87 -7.27 0.83 -9.34
C PRO A 87 -6.26 1.92 -8.98
N GLU A 88 -5.86 2.00 -7.71
CA GLU A 88 -4.88 2.97 -7.23
C GLU A 88 -3.48 2.66 -7.73
N VAL A 89 -3.11 1.37 -7.71
CA VAL A 89 -1.84 0.89 -8.28
C VAL A 89 -1.79 1.17 -9.78
N ALA A 90 -2.83 0.79 -10.52
CA ALA A 90 -2.90 1.01 -11.96
C ALA A 90 -2.89 2.51 -12.34
N ALA A 91 -3.51 3.37 -11.52
CA ALA A 91 -3.44 4.82 -11.72
C ALA A 91 -2.02 5.35 -11.49
N THR A 92 -1.35 4.90 -10.42
CA THR A 92 -0.01 5.33 -10.04
C THR A 92 1.04 4.88 -11.06
N LEU A 93 1.07 3.58 -11.39
CA LEU A 93 2.04 3.03 -12.34
C LEU A 93 1.93 3.69 -13.72
N ARG A 94 0.71 3.95 -14.19
CA ARG A 94 0.47 4.65 -15.46
C ARG A 94 1.04 6.06 -15.49
N VAL A 95 0.85 6.83 -14.40
CA VAL A 95 1.41 8.20 -14.31
C VAL A 95 2.93 8.15 -14.26
N LEU A 96 3.50 7.15 -13.56
CA LEU A 96 4.94 6.96 -13.43
C LEU A 96 5.58 6.27 -14.63
N ARG A 97 4.80 5.77 -15.60
CA ARG A 97 5.24 4.95 -16.74
C ARG A 97 6.00 3.69 -16.30
N LEU A 98 5.46 3.01 -15.29
CA LEU A 98 6.02 1.79 -14.71
C LEU A 98 5.06 0.59 -14.83
N ASP A 99 4.09 0.66 -15.75
CA ASP A 99 3.06 -0.39 -15.93
C ASP A 99 3.68 -1.78 -16.18
N ASP A 100 4.81 -1.83 -16.90
CA ASP A 100 5.51 -3.07 -17.26
C ASP A 100 6.78 -3.32 -16.43
N ALA A 101 6.98 -2.57 -15.34
CA ALA A 101 8.22 -2.62 -14.57
C ALA A 101 8.31 -3.79 -13.57
N PHE A 102 7.19 -4.48 -13.31
CA PHE A 102 7.09 -5.52 -12.28
C PHE A 102 6.57 -6.83 -12.87
N ASP A 103 7.24 -7.95 -12.57
CA ASP A 103 6.80 -9.30 -12.92
C ASP A 103 5.59 -9.75 -12.07
N ALA A 104 5.45 -9.20 -10.86
CA ALA A 104 4.36 -9.50 -9.95
C ALA A 104 3.89 -8.25 -9.19
N ILE A 105 2.59 -8.16 -8.93
CA ILE A 105 2.00 -7.09 -8.12
C ILE A 105 1.08 -7.73 -7.08
N VAL A 106 1.36 -7.45 -5.81
CA VAL A 106 0.54 -7.84 -4.65
C VAL A 106 -0.10 -6.59 -4.07
N THR A 107 -1.40 -6.46 -4.32
CA THR A 107 -2.32 -5.40 -3.85
C THR A 107 -3.11 -5.85 -2.63
N ALA A 108 -3.98 -4.97 -2.13
CA ALA A 108 -4.93 -5.31 -1.06
C ALA A 108 -5.81 -6.51 -1.41
N GLU A 109 -6.19 -6.67 -2.68
CA GLU A 109 -7.10 -7.70 -3.15
C GLU A 109 -6.43 -9.06 -3.41
N ASN A 110 -5.09 -9.11 -3.44
CA ASN A 110 -4.35 -10.36 -3.67
C ASN A 110 -4.26 -11.25 -2.43
N VAL A 111 -4.63 -10.75 -1.26
CA VAL A 111 -4.59 -11.50 0.01
C VAL A 111 -5.85 -11.24 0.82
N PRO A 112 -6.25 -12.15 1.72
CA PRO A 112 -7.36 -11.92 2.64
C PRO A 112 -7.19 -10.62 3.44
N GLU A 113 -8.30 -9.98 3.80
CA GLU A 113 -8.26 -8.84 4.70
C GLU A 113 -7.63 -9.23 6.05
N GLY A 114 -6.87 -8.31 6.66
CA GLY A 114 -6.13 -8.59 7.89
C GLY A 114 -4.88 -9.46 7.71
N THR A 115 -4.54 -9.88 6.47
CA THR A 115 -3.30 -10.63 6.23
C THR A 115 -2.09 -9.83 6.70
N PRO A 116 -1.25 -10.41 7.57
CA PRO A 116 -0.07 -9.74 8.10
C PRO A 116 0.93 -9.46 6.98
N LEU A 117 1.72 -8.40 7.17
CA LEU A 117 2.59 -7.88 6.12
C LEU A 117 3.63 -8.91 5.59
N PRO A 118 4.30 -9.74 6.42
CA PRO A 118 5.20 -10.79 5.95
C PRO A 118 4.53 -11.79 5.01
N ALA A 119 3.27 -12.14 5.26
CA ALA A 119 2.53 -13.06 4.39
C ALA A 119 2.31 -12.47 3.00
N ARG A 120 2.21 -11.13 2.86
CA ARG A 120 2.15 -10.46 1.54
C ARG A 120 3.47 -10.58 0.78
N TYR A 121 4.61 -10.46 1.46
CA TYR A 121 5.92 -10.67 0.81
C TYR A 121 6.14 -12.13 0.42
N LEU A 122 5.66 -13.08 1.21
CA LEU A 122 5.68 -14.50 0.84
C LEU A 122 4.80 -14.78 -0.38
N ALA A 123 3.63 -14.12 -0.50
CA ALA A 123 2.80 -14.19 -1.70
C ALA A 123 3.55 -13.65 -2.92
N ALA A 124 4.26 -12.52 -2.79
CA ALA A 124 5.08 -11.96 -3.86
C ALA A 124 6.19 -12.92 -4.30
N ALA A 125 6.94 -13.51 -3.37
CA ALA A 125 7.99 -14.48 -3.69
C ALA A 125 7.45 -15.70 -4.45
N ARG A 126 6.26 -16.20 -4.05
CA ARG A 126 5.56 -17.27 -4.78
C ARG A 126 5.18 -16.86 -6.21
N MET A 127 4.65 -15.65 -6.39
CA MET A 127 4.31 -15.12 -7.72
C MET A 127 5.54 -14.94 -8.61
N LEU A 128 6.70 -14.60 -8.03
CA LEU A 128 7.98 -14.54 -8.74
C LEU A 128 8.61 -15.91 -9.02
N ALA A 129 8.03 -16.99 -8.47
CA ALA A 129 8.62 -18.33 -8.47
C ALA A 129 10.04 -18.37 -7.88
N LEU A 130 10.28 -17.59 -6.81
CA LEU A 130 11.57 -17.53 -6.12
C LEU A 130 11.45 -17.94 -4.64
N PRO A 131 12.46 -18.59 -4.06
CA PRO A 131 12.51 -18.83 -2.63
C PRO A 131 12.70 -17.49 -1.88
N PRO A 132 12.03 -17.29 -0.72
CA PRO A 132 12.14 -16.04 0.04
C PRO A 132 13.57 -15.63 0.40
N ARG A 133 14.48 -16.61 0.62
CA ARG A 133 15.90 -16.38 0.93
C ARG A 133 16.70 -15.74 -0.22
N GLN A 134 16.16 -15.74 -1.44
CA GLN A 134 16.75 -15.07 -2.60
C GLN A 134 16.06 -13.73 -2.92
N CYS A 135 15.14 -13.29 -2.07
CA CYS A 135 14.42 -12.03 -2.24
C CYS A 135 15.00 -10.97 -1.30
N LEU A 136 15.12 -9.74 -1.81
CA LEU A 136 15.45 -8.56 -1.00
C LEU A 136 14.21 -7.65 -0.94
N ILE A 137 13.87 -7.20 0.26
CA ILE A 137 12.76 -6.26 0.48
C ILE A 137 13.35 -4.85 0.62
N ILE A 138 12.85 -3.92 -0.20
CA ILE A 138 13.16 -2.50 -0.11
C ILE A 138 11.90 -1.79 0.37
N SER A 139 11.93 -1.26 1.59
CA SER A 139 10.76 -0.64 2.21
C SER A 139 11.16 0.55 3.06
N ARG A 140 10.24 1.51 3.21
CA ARG A 140 10.35 2.61 4.18
C ARG A 140 9.80 2.22 5.55
N LEU A 141 9.23 1.03 5.68
CA LEU A 141 8.70 0.52 6.93
C LEU A 141 9.85 0.18 7.88
N ASP A 142 9.61 0.39 9.17
CA ASP A 142 10.51 -0.04 10.23
C ASP A 142 10.74 -1.57 10.13
N PRO A 143 12.00 -2.05 10.15
CA PRO A 143 12.33 -3.47 10.19
C PRO A 143 11.54 -4.26 11.26
N ALA A 144 11.25 -3.66 12.41
CA ALA A 144 10.46 -4.29 13.47
C ALA A 144 9.05 -4.68 13.01
N ARG A 145 8.43 -3.91 12.09
CA ARG A 145 7.13 -4.24 11.49
C ARG A 145 7.20 -5.34 10.43
N LEU A 146 8.39 -5.61 9.90
CA LEU A 146 8.63 -6.73 8.99
C LEU A 146 8.85 -8.04 9.76
N THR A 147 9.36 -7.96 10.99
CA THR A 147 9.68 -9.14 11.81
C THR A 147 8.61 -9.49 12.84
N SER A 148 7.90 -8.50 13.42
CA SER A 148 6.90 -8.75 14.47
C SER A 148 5.76 -9.67 14.00
N SER A 149 5.36 -9.54 12.74
CA SER A 149 4.33 -10.38 12.13
C SER A 149 4.79 -11.81 11.77
N LEU A 150 6.06 -12.18 12.00
CA LEU A 150 6.55 -13.57 11.92
C LEU A 150 6.58 -14.27 13.29
N LEU A 151 6.40 -13.53 14.39
CA LEU A 151 6.51 -14.06 15.76
C LEU A 151 5.14 -14.28 16.45
N GLU A 152 4.05 -13.87 15.81
CA GLU A 152 2.67 -14.04 16.32
C GLU A 152 1.85 -15.08 15.55
N GLY A 153 2.52 -16.00 14.83
CA GLY A 153 1.87 -17.10 14.08
C GLY A 153 2.28 -18.47 14.58
#